data_AF-A0A0G0WLW9-F1
#
_entry.id   AF-A0A0G0WLW9-F1
#
_cell.length_a   1.000
_cell.length_b   1.000
_cell.length_c   1.000
_cell.angle_alpha   90.00
_cell.angle_beta   90.00
_cell.angle_gamma   90.00
#
_symmetry.space_group_name_H-M   'P 1'
#
loop_
_entity.id
_entity.type
_entity.pdbx_description
1 polymer ?
#
loop_
_entity_poly.entity_id
_entity_poly.type
_entity_poly.pdbx_seq_one_letter_code
_entity_poly.pdbx_strand_id
1 'polypeptide(L)'
;MDLFIPKEPTEVKAWILNIKKMNSPSPDINWDTLNIWYGNQLPKYLWGQWKEILKPAGFTWQSFLKLLSRRTDAVLMWYKGAYTWNQLMEETIKLIEGPLGRELIKKK
;
A
#
# COMPACT_ATOMS: atom_id res chain seq x y z
N MET A 1 5.15 4.23 -16.76
CA MET A 1 5.90 5.10 -15.83
C MET A 1 7.10 4.29 -15.38
N ASP A 2 8.26 4.87 -15.11
CA ASP A 2 9.42 4.03 -14.74
C ASP A 2 9.41 3.71 -13.24
N LEU A 3 8.40 2.96 -12.78
CA LEU A 3 8.27 2.55 -11.39
C LEU A 3 9.13 1.31 -11.14
N PHE A 4 10.09 1.44 -10.23
CA PHE A 4 10.92 0.32 -9.76
C PHE A 4 10.29 -0.36 -8.53
N ILE A 5 10.69 -1.62 -8.29
CA ILE A 5 10.37 -2.34 -7.05
C ILE A 5 11.30 -1.82 -5.95
N PRO A 6 10.80 -1.07 -4.94
CA PRO A 6 11.63 -0.63 -3.84
C PRO A 6 12.02 -1.80 -2.93
N LYS A 7 13.01 -1.62 -2.05
CA LYS A 7 13.37 -2.62 -1.04
C LYS A 7 12.19 -2.91 -0.11
N GLU A 8 12.05 -4.14 0.39
CA GLU A 8 11.01 -4.43 1.40
C GLU A 8 11.22 -3.55 2.65
N PRO A 9 10.22 -2.79 3.09
CA PRO A 9 10.31 -1.99 4.30
C PRO A 9 10.06 -2.89 5.52
N THR A 10 11.08 -3.66 5.91
CA THR A 10 11.01 -4.58 7.05
C THR A 10 10.61 -3.87 8.35
N GLU A 11 11.00 -2.62 8.53
CA GLU A 11 10.59 -1.76 9.65
C GLU A 11 9.07 -1.50 9.66
N VAL A 12 8.47 -1.22 8.50
CA VAL A 12 7.02 -1.03 8.39
C VAL A 12 6.30 -2.34 8.71
N LYS A 13 6.80 -3.47 8.23
CA LYS A 13 6.24 -4.79 8.53
C LYS A 13 6.30 -5.10 10.02
N ALA A 14 7.44 -4.84 10.67
CA ALA A 14 7.62 -4.99 12.10
C ALA A 14 6.68 -4.06 12.90
N TRP A 15 6.49 -2.84 12.42
CA TRP A 15 5.56 -1.89 13.01
C TRP A 15 4.12 -2.41 13.00
N ILE A 16 3.62 -2.93 11.87
CA ILE A 16 2.27 -3.51 11.76
C ILE A 16 2.12 -4.69 12.75
N LEU A 17 3.14 -5.55 12.85
CA LEU A 17 3.14 -6.66 13.80
C LEU A 17 3.08 -6.20 15.26
N ASN A 18 3.75 -5.10 15.60
CA ASN A 18 3.72 -4.54 16.95
C ASN A 18 2.34 -3.97 17.30
N ILE A 19 1.70 -3.27 16.36
CA ILE A 19 0.33 -2.77 16.54
C ILE A 19 -0.65 -3.94 16.79
N LYS A 20 -0.51 -5.03 16.03
CA LYS A 20 -1.32 -6.24 16.27
C LYS A 20 -1.20 -6.77 17.70
N LYS A 21 0.00 -6.75 18.29
CA LYS A 21 0.23 -7.23 19.68
C LYS A 21 -0.40 -6.33 20.75
N MET A 22 -0.57 -5.05 20.45
CA MET A 22 -1.12 -4.06 21.39
C MET A 22 -2.65 -4.04 21.43
N ASN A 23 -3.30 -4.64 20.43
CA ASN A 23 -4.75 -4.62 20.31
C ASN A 23 -5.39 -5.83 21.00
N SER A 24 -6.42 -5.61 21.82
CA SER A 24 -7.28 -6.68 22.35
C SER A 24 -8.31 -7.07 21.28
N PRO A 25 -8.24 -8.30 20.72
CA PRO A 25 -9.11 -8.67 19.62
C PRO A 25 -10.57 -8.81 20.11
N SER A 26 -11.41 -7.86 19.72
CA SER A 26 -12.86 -8.00 19.70
C SER A 26 -13.32 -8.61 18.36
N PRO A 27 -14.27 -9.56 18.35
CA PRO A 27 -14.75 -10.22 17.14
C PRO A 27 -15.45 -9.27 16.14
N ASP A 28 -15.95 -8.12 16.60
CA ASP A 28 -16.69 -7.18 15.75
C ASP A 28 -15.80 -6.23 14.94
N ILE A 29 -14.48 -6.30 15.10
CA ILE A 29 -13.52 -5.38 14.49
C ILE A 29 -12.57 -6.13 13.55
N ASN A 30 -12.45 -5.65 12.31
CA ASN A 30 -11.45 -6.13 11.36
C ASN A 30 -10.06 -5.54 11.70
N TRP A 31 -9.46 -6.05 12.77
CA TRP A 31 -8.17 -5.60 13.28
C TRP A 31 -7.05 -5.75 12.27
N ASP A 32 -7.06 -6.82 11.47
CA ASP A 32 -6.05 -7.04 10.43
C ASP A 32 -6.01 -5.88 9.43
N THR A 33 -7.17 -5.42 8.95
CA THR A 33 -7.27 -4.27 8.03
C THR A 33 -6.87 -2.98 8.73
N LEU A 34 -7.31 -2.77 9.97
CA LEU A 34 -6.92 -1.58 10.73
C LEU A 34 -5.41 -1.50 10.95
N ASN A 35 -4.78 -2.62 11.31
CA ASN A 35 -3.34 -2.67 11.59
C ASN A 35 -2.50 -2.29 10.36
N ILE A 36 -2.85 -2.79 9.17
CA ILE A 36 -2.08 -2.50 7.94
C ILE A 36 -2.23 -1.04 7.47
N TRP A 37 -3.35 -0.40 7.80
CA TRP A 37 -3.64 0.98 7.42
C TRP A 37 -3.31 1.99 8.53
N TYR A 38 -3.05 1.52 9.76
CA TYR A 38 -2.71 2.39 10.87
C TYR A 38 -1.54 3.29 10.47
N GLY A 39 -1.62 4.59 10.79
CA GLY A 39 -0.59 5.58 10.49
C GLY A 39 -0.21 5.75 9.00
N ASN A 40 -0.87 5.04 8.07
CA ASN A 40 -0.53 4.92 6.67
C ASN A 40 0.98 4.65 6.42
N GLN A 41 1.61 3.79 7.23
CA GLN A 41 3.06 3.57 7.16
C GLN A 41 3.51 3.00 5.81
N LEU A 42 2.87 1.93 5.33
CA LEU A 42 3.17 1.36 4.01
C LEU A 42 2.89 2.37 2.88
N PRO A 43 1.72 3.04 2.81
CA PRO A 43 1.50 4.07 1.81
C PRO A 43 2.52 5.20 1.84
N LYS A 44 2.91 5.68 3.03
CA LYS A 44 3.93 6.73 3.18
C LYS A 44 5.29 6.29 2.64
N TYR A 45 5.68 5.06 2.95
CA TYR A 45 6.91 4.46 2.43
C TYR A 45 6.90 4.45 0.90
N LEU A 46 5.88 3.84 0.28
CA LEU A 46 5.79 3.70 -1.18
C LEU A 46 5.70 5.05 -1.89
N TRP A 47 4.92 5.98 -1.34
CA TRP A 47 4.87 7.34 -1.87
C TRP A 47 6.23 8.03 -1.77
N GLY A 48 6.97 7.84 -0.69
CA GLY A 48 8.34 8.35 -0.57
C GLY A 48 9.26 7.86 -1.68
N GLN A 49 9.10 6.61 -2.13
CA GLN A 49 9.89 6.01 -3.20
C GLN A 49 9.46 6.49 -4.60
N TRP A 50 8.16 6.71 -4.81
CA TRP A 50 7.61 6.93 -6.15
C TRP A 50 7.09 8.34 -6.42
N LYS A 51 6.97 9.23 -5.42
CA LYS A 51 6.32 10.55 -5.55
C LYS A 51 6.90 11.42 -6.68
N GLU A 52 8.21 11.36 -6.92
CA GLU A 52 8.87 12.17 -7.95
C GLU A 52 8.52 11.67 -9.37
N ILE A 53 8.09 10.41 -9.50
CA ILE A 53 7.60 9.82 -10.75
C ILE A 53 6.07 10.01 -10.86
N LEU A 54 5.35 9.83 -9.76
CA LEU A 54 3.89 9.83 -9.73
C LEU A 54 3.29 11.24 -9.85
N LYS A 55 3.89 12.25 -9.20
CA LYS A 55 3.37 13.63 -9.23
C LYS A 55 3.36 14.22 -10.65
N PRO A 56 4.44 14.17 -11.44
CA PRO A 56 4.41 14.64 -12.83
C PRO A 56 3.38 13.90 -13.69
N ALA A 57 3.11 12.64 -13.38
CA ALA A 57 2.08 11.84 -14.05
C ALA A 57 0.64 12.17 -13.61
N GLY A 58 0.47 13.10 -12.67
CA GLY A 58 -0.85 13.62 -12.25
C GLY A 58 -1.38 13.04 -10.94
N PHE A 59 -0.71 12.05 -10.32
CA PHE A 59 -1.14 11.49 -9.05
C PHE A 59 -1.00 12.50 -7.90
N THR A 60 -2.01 12.52 -7.04
CA THR A 60 -1.95 13.13 -5.70
C THR A 60 -1.83 12.06 -4.64
N TRP A 61 -1.42 12.46 -3.43
CA TRP A 61 -1.46 11.58 -2.25
C TRP A 61 -2.84 10.93 -2.05
N GLN A 62 -3.93 11.69 -2.20
CA GLN A 62 -5.29 11.18 -2.04
C GLN A 62 -5.63 10.13 -3.12
N SER A 63 -5.28 10.38 -4.39
CA SER A 63 -5.50 9.42 -5.47
C SER A 63 -4.66 8.14 -5.28
N PHE A 64 -3.44 8.28 -4.76
CA PHE A 64 -2.55 7.16 -4.45
C PHE A 64 -3.10 6.29 -3.32
N LEU A 65 -3.55 6.90 -2.22
CA LEU A 65 -4.22 6.19 -1.13
C LEU A 65 -5.48 5.45 -1.62
N LYS A 66 -6.29 6.11 -2.46
CA LYS A 66 -7.48 5.51 -3.05
C LYS A 66 -7.17 4.34 -3.97
N LEU A 67 -6.04 4.39 -4.70
CA LEU A 67 -5.58 3.29 -5.53
C LEU A 67 -5.11 2.12 -4.66
N LEU A 68 -4.25 2.39 -3.68
CA LEU A 68 -3.67 1.35 -2.83
C LEU A 68 -4.73 0.65 -1.96
N SER A 69 -5.78 1.36 -1.54
CA SER A 69 -6.88 0.77 -0.77
C SER A 69 -7.65 -0.30 -1.55
N ARG A 70 -7.58 -0.31 -2.89
CA ARG A 70 -8.13 -1.38 -3.74
C ARG A 70 -7.39 -2.71 -3.61
N ARG A 71 -6.21 -2.72 -2.98
CA ARG A 71 -5.38 -3.91 -2.76
C ARG A 71 -5.12 -4.19 -1.29
N THR A 72 -6.09 -3.83 -0.45
CA THR A 72 -6.08 -4.15 0.99
C THR A 72 -5.85 -5.65 1.22
N ASP A 73 -6.47 -6.50 0.40
CA ASP A 73 -6.29 -7.95 0.39
C ASP A 73 -4.83 -8.37 0.11
N ALA A 74 -4.19 -7.82 -0.92
CA ALA A 74 -2.79 -8.15 -1.25
C ALA A 74 -1.83 -7.69 -0.14
N VAL A 75 -2.09 -6.52 0.46
CA VAL A 75 -1.31 -6.03 1.62
C VAL A 75 -1.47 -6.97 2.81
N LEU A 76 -2.69 -7.47 3.07
CA LEU A 76 -2.94 -8.47 4.10
C LEU A 76 -2.20 -9.78 3.83
N MET A 77 -2.20 -10.26 2.57
CA MET A 77 -1.46 -11.46 2.20
C MET A 77 0.04 -11.30 2.40
N TRP A 78 0.62 -10.14 2.05
CA TRP A 78 2.05 -9.87 2.26
C TRP A 78 2.40 -9.81 3.75
N TYR A 79 1.57 -9.10 4.52
CA TYR A 79 1.70 -9.01 5.96
C TYR A 79 1.64 -10.39 6.63
N LYS A 80 0.73 -11.27 6.17
CA LYS A 80 0.57 -12.65 6.66
C LYS A 80 1.61 -13.63 6.10
N GLY A 81 2.48 -13.20 5.19
CA GLY A 81 3.52 -14.04 4.58
C GLY A 81 3.03 -14.95 3.45
N ALA A 82 1.77 -14.83 3.03
CA ALA A 82 1.25 -15.53 1.86
C ALA A 82 1.72 -14.90 0.53
N TYR A 83 2.10 -13.61 0.56
CA TYR A 83 2.67 -12.89 -0.57
C TYR A 83 4.11 -12.46 -0.27
N THR A 84 4.98 -12.63 -1.26
CA THR A 84 6.29 -11.98 -1.25
C THR A 84 6.16 -10.48 -1.48
N TRP A 85 7.18 -9.73 -1.08
CA TRP A 85 7.22 -8.28 -1.36
C TRP A 85 7.16 -7.97 -2.86
N ASN A 86 7.90 -8.72 -3.68
CA ASN A 86 7.91 -8.53 -5.13
C ASN A 86 6.53 -8.72 -5.74
N GLN A 87 5.78 -9.75 -5.32
CA GLN A 87 4.41 -9.96 -5.79
C GLN A 87 3.50 -8.77 -5.47
N LEU A 88 3.55 -8.26 -4.23
CA LEU A 88 2.78 -7.07 -3.84
C LEU A 88 3.16 -5.85 -4.69
N MET A 89 4.45 -5.65 -4.93
CA MET A 89 4.95 -4.50 -5.69
C MET A 89 4.59 -4.60 -7.17
N GLU A 90 4.78 -5.74 -7.80
CA GLU A 90 4.40 -5.97 -9.20
C GLU A 90 2.91 -5.73 -9.43
N GLU A 91 2.07 -6.21 -8.53
CA GLU A 91 0.63 -5.99 -8.59
C GLU A 91 0.23 -4.52 -8.37
N THR A 92 0.92 -3.85 -7.46
CA THR A 92 0.70 -2.42 -7.18
C THR A 92 1.12 -1.57 -8.38
N ILE A 93 2.29 -1.85 -8.97
CA ILE A 93 2.78 -1.18 -10.17
C ILE A 93 1.81 -1.40 -11.34
N LYS A 94 1.40 -2.66 -11.60
CA LYS A 94 0.37 -2.97 -12.62
C LYS A 94 -0.92 -2.19 -12.41
N LEU A 95 -1.35 -1.99 -11.15
CA LEU A 95 -2.55 -1.21 -10.84
C LEU A 95 -2.38 0.29 -11.12
N ILE A 96 -1.21 0.86 -10.81
CA ILE A 96 -0.86 2.26 -11.08
C ILE A 96 -0.78 2.54 -12.57
N GLU A 97 -0.20 1.62 -13.35
CA GLU A 97 -0.01 1.81 -14.79
C GLU A 97 -1.24 1.40 -15.63
N GLY A 98 -2.11 0.60 -15.02
CA GLY A 98 -3.33 0.08 -15.61
C GLY A 98 -4.47 1.10 -15.73
N PRO A 99 -5.65 0.63 -16.17
CA PRO A 99 -6.81 1.49 -16.42
C PRO A 99 -7.24 2.32 -15.20
N LEU A 100 -7.18 1.73 -13.99
CA LEU A 100 -7.58 2.42 -12.76
C LEU A 100 -6.68 3.62 -12.46
N GLY A 101 -5.36 3.45 -12.54
CA GLY A 101 -4.43 4.56 -12.35
C GLY A 101 -4.65 5.69 -13.35
N ARG A 102 -4.87 5.33 -14.63
CA ARG A 102 -5.22 6.30 -15.69
C ARG A 102 -6.53 7.03 -15.43
N GLU A 103 -7.53 6.36 -14.86
CA GLU A 103 -8.80 7.01 -14.49
C GLU A 103 -8.61 8.00 -13.32
N LEU A 104 -7.82 7.62 -12.33
CA LEU A 104 -7.59 8.43 -11.13
C LEU A 104 -6.80 9.71 -11.42
N ILE A 105 -5.91 9.72 -12.41
CA ILE A 105 -5.21 10.94 -12.85
C ILE A 105 -6.09 11.84 -13.75
N LYS A 106 -7.08 11.27 -14.45
CA LYS A 106 -8.01 12.03 -15.32
C LYS A 106 -9.09 12.78 -14.56
N LYS A 107 -9.44 12.34 -13.35
CA LYS A 107 -10.49 12.95 -12.50
C LYS A 107 -10.03 14.25 -11.81
N LYS A 108 -9.17 15.03 -12.45
CA LYS A 108 -8.73 16.35 -11.99
C LYS A 108 -9.40 17.45 -12.79
#